data_AF-A0A933VWE1-F1
#
_entry.id   AF-A0A933VWE1-F1
#
_cell.length_a   1.000
_cell.length_b   1.000
_cell.length_c   1.000
_cell.angle_alpha   90.00
_cell.angle_beta   90.00
_cell.angle_gamma   90.00
#
_symmetry.space_group_name_H-M   'P 1'
#
loop_
_entity.id
_entity.type
_entity.pdbx_description
1 polymer ?
#
loop_
_entity_poly.entity_id
_entity_poly.type
_entity_poly.pdbx_seq_one_letter_code
_entity_poly.pdbx_strand_id
1 'polypeptide(L)' 'MPRVPPEEAYQKVKSGKAILVCAYTDEDRCSTMHLGGAIFLKEFESKLPSLSKNQEIIFYCA' A
#
# COMPACT_ATOMS: atom_id res chain seq x y z
N MET A 1 -5.99 -10.95 -9.11
CA MET A 1 -5.21 -10.75 -7.88
C MET A 1 -6.03 -11.17 -6.68
N PRO A 2 -5.45 -11.87 -5.70
CA PRO A 2 -6.16 -12.21 -4.47
C PRO A 2 -6.51 -10.93 -3.69
N ARG A 3 -7.66 -10.95 -3.00
CA ARG A 3 -8.06 -9.91 -2.05
C ARG A 3 -7.68 -10.34 -0.65
N VAL A 4 -7.32 -9.37 0.18
CA VAL A 4 -7.01 -9.56 1.59
C VAL A 4 -8.06 -8.81 2.42
N PRO A 5 -8.59 -9.39 3.51
CA PRO A 5 -9.48 -8.67 4.43
C PRO A 5 -8.77 -7.47 5.07
N PRO A 6 -9.48 -6.36 5.35
CA PRO A 6 -8.88 -5.17 5.96
C PRO A 6 -8.14 -5.46 7.27
N GLU A 7 -8.66 -6.34 8.11
CA GLU A 7 -8.06 -6.72 9.39
C GLU A 7 -6.71 -7.42 9.19
N GLU A 8 -6.62 -8.33 8.23
CA GLU A 8 -5.38 -9.03 7.90
C GLU A 8 -4.36 -8.05 7.30
N ALA A 9 -4.79 -7.18 6.38
CA ALA A 9 -3.94 -6.14 5.81
C ALA A 9 -3.36 -5.24 6.89
N TYR A 10 -4.19 -4.78 7.83
CA TYR A 10 -3.75 -3.95 8.95
C TYR A 10 -2.70 -4.65 9.81
N GLN A 11 -2.87 -5.92 10.17
CA GLN A 11 -1.88 -6.66 10.96
C GLN A 11 -0.54 -6.84 10.22
N LYS A 12 -0.60 -7.13 8.91
CA LYS A 12 0.60 -7.28 8.07
C LYS A 12 1.38 -5.96 7.95
N VAL A 13 0.67 -4.85 7.75
CA VAL A 13 1.26 -3.52 7.63
C VAL A 13 1.85 -3.07 8.96
N LYS A 14 1.09 -3.22 10.05
CA LYS A 14 1.55 -2.87 11.41
C LYS A 14 2.79 -3.65 11.84
N SER A 15 2.94 -4.90 11.40
CA SER A 15 4.11 -5.74 11.69
C SER A 15 5.27 -5.55 10.70
N GLY A 16 5.15 -4.65 9.72
CA GLY A 16 6.18 -4.41 8.69
C GLY A 16 6.32 -5.52 7.65
N LYS A 17 5.39 -6.50 7.64
CA LYS A 17 5.40 -7.62 6.70
C LYS A 17 4.89 -7.24 5.32
N ALA A 18 4.03 -6.22 5.25
CA ALA A 18 3.50 -5.69 4.00
C ALA A 18 3.60 -4.17 3.93
N ILE A 19 3.73 -3.64 2.72
CA ILE A 19 3.60 -2.22 2.43
C ILE A 19 2.18 -1.98 1.92
N LEU A 20 1.47 -1.05 2.55
CA LEU A 20 0.17 -0.60 2.08
C LEU A 20 0.35 0.56 1.09
N VAL A 21 -0.24 0.43 -0.10
CA VAL A 21 -0.14 1.43 -1.17
C VAL A 21 -1.52 1.94 -1.51
N CYS A 22 -1.69 3.26 -1.43
CA CYS A 22 -2.85 3.93 -1.98
C CYS A 22 -2.76 3.90 -3.51
N ALA A 23 -3.66 3.17 -4.16
CA ALA A 23 -3.57 2.85 -5.58
C ALA A 23 -4.43 3.76 -6.47
N TYR A 24 -4.97 4.88 -5.94
CA TYR A 24 -5.55 5.90 -6.80
C TYR A 24 -4.44 6.61 -7.57
N THR A 25 -4.63 6.77 -8.88
CA THR A 25 -3.72 7.54 -9.73
C THR A 25 -3.78 9.04 -9.45
N ASP A 26 -4.89 9.48 -8.85
CA ASP A 26 -5.10 10.83 -8.35
C ASP A 26 -4.62 10.95 -6.89
N GLU A 27 -3.57 11.75 -6.67
CA GLU A 27 -3.00 12.01 -5.35
C GLU A 27 -3.95 12.75 -4.42
N ASP A 28 -4.84 13.62 -4.94
CA ASP A 28 -5.81 14.34 -4.11
C ASP A 28 -6.85 13.37 -3.55
N ARG A 29 -7.24 12.38 -4.36
CA ARG A 29 -8.11 11.29 -3.92
C ARG A 29 -7.43 10.42 -2.86
N CYS A 30 -6.15 10.09 -3.06
CA CYS A 30 -5.37 9.39 -2.04
C CYS A 30 -5.24 10.20 -0.75
N SER A 31 -5.04 11.51 -0.84
CA SER A 31 -4.91 12.39 0.32
C SER A 31 -6.21 12.43 1.14
N THR A 32 -7.36 12.46 0.45
CA THR A 32 -8.68 12.46 1.10
C THR A 32 -9.03 11.10 1.71
N MET A 33 -8.61 10.00 1.08
CA MET A 33 -8.90 8.63 1.50
C MET A 33 -7.69 7.92 2.14
N HIS A 34 -6.77 8.69 2.71
CA HIS A 34 -5.49 8.16 3.17
C HIS A 34 -5.68 7.25 4.39
N LEU A 35 -5.23 6.01 4.28
CA LEU A 35 -5.21 5.07 5.41
C LEU A 35 -3.88 5.21 6.16
N GLY A 36 -3.92 5.28 7.49
CA GLY A 36 -2.72 5.40 8.31
C GLY A 36 -1.72 4.25 8.06
N GLY A 37 -0.47 4.60 7.74
CA GLY A 37 0.58 3.63 7.39
C GLY A 37 0.67 3.28 5.90
N ALA A 38 -0.20 3.84 5.05
CA ALA A 38 -0.07 3.75 3.60
C ALA A 38 1.00 4.72 3.05
N ILE A 39 1.53 4.38 1.88
CA ILE A 39 2.30 5.27 1.02
C ILE A 39 1.54 5.56 -0.27
N PHE A 40 1.86 6.68 -0.92
CA PHE A 40 1.29 7.03 -2.22
C PHE A 40 1.85 6.12 -3.33
N LEU A 41 1.09 5.97 -4.41
CA LEU A 41 1.52 5.19 -5.58
C LEU A 41 2.87 5.67 -6.14
N LYS A 42 3.07 6.98 -6.30
CA LYS A 42 4.35 7.54 -6.79
C LYS A 42 5.52 7.25 -5.85
N GLU A 43 5.27 7.26 -4.54
CA GLU A 43 6.30 6.91 -3.55
C GLU A 43 6.69 5.43 -3.68
N PHE A 44 5.70 4.54 -3.86
CA PHE A 44 5.95 3.13 -4.12
C PHE A 44 6.77 2.92 -5.41
N GLU A 45 6.40 3.60 -6.50
CA GLU A 45 7.12 3.53 -7.77
C GLU A 45 8.58 3.95 -7.64
N SER A 46 8.85 5.02 -6.89
CA SER A 46 10.23 5.47 -6.61
C SER A 46 11.05 4.46 -5.80
N LYS A 47 10.38 3.61 -5.00
CA LYS A 47 11.01 2.57 -4.17
C LYS A 47 11.24 1.27 -4.93
N LEU A 48 10.56 1.03 -6.06
CA LEU A 48 10.65 -0.20 -6.85
C LEU A 48 12.08 -0.71 -7.08
N PRO A 49 13.08 0.13 -7.43
CA PRO A 49 14.44 -0.35 -7.67
C PRO A 49 15.13 -0.94 -6.43
N SER A 50 14.68 -0.54 -5.24
CA SER A 50 15.25 -0.95 -3.95
C SER A 50 14.46 -2.05 -3.24
N LEU A 51 13.25 -2.37 -3.72
CA LEU A 51 12.36 -3.32 -3.06
C LEU A 51 12.74 -4.77 -3.34
N SER A 52 12.78 -5.56 -2.29
CA SER A 52 12.92 -7.02 -2.41
C SER A 52 11.69 -7.61 -3.11
N LYS A 53 11.90 -8.60 -3.98
CA LYS A 53 10.81 -9.36 -4.63
C LYS A 53 9.94 -10.15 -3.64
N ASN A 54 10.44 -10.35 -2.41
CA ASN A 54 9.70 -11.03 -1.33
C ASN A 54 8.87 -10.06 -0.49
N GLN A 55 8.96 -8.75 -0.73
CA GLN A 55 8.18 -7.76 -0.02
C GLN A 55 6.71 -7.85 -0.48
N GLU A 56 5.80 -8.18 0.45
CA GLU A 56 4.37 -8.16 0.17
C GLU A 56 3.90 -6.71 0.00
N ILE A 57 3.15 -6.46 -1.08
CA ILE A 57 2.56 -5.16 -1.38
C ILE A 57 1.04 -5.34 -1.41
N ILE A 58 0.33 -4.52 -0.64
CA ILE A 58 -1.12 -4.50 -0.58
C ILE A 58 -1.59 -3.18 -1.18
N PHE A 59 -2.32 -3.26 -2.27
CA PHE A 59 -2.93 -2.10 -2.91
C PHE A 59 -4.36 -1.92 -2.42
N TYR A 60 -4.76 -0.68 -2.14
CA TYR A 60 -6.16 -0.35 -1.88
C TYR A 60 -6.64 0.76 -2.81
N CYS A 61 -7.87 0.61 -3.28
CA CYS A 61 -8.64 1.57 -4.06
C CYS A 61 -10.14 1.24 -3.92
N ALA A 62 -10.99 2.01 -4.60
CA ALA A 62 -12.42 1.77 -4.70
C ALA A 62 -12.81 1.70 -6.17
#